data_AF-A0A8G1EAF5-F1
#
_entry.id   AF-A0A8G1EAF5-F1
#
_cell.length_a   1.000
_cell.length_b   1.000
_cell.length_c   1.000
_cell.angle_alpha   90.00
_cell.angle_beta   90.00
_cell.angle_gamma   90.00
#
_symmetry.space_group_name_H-M   'P 1'
#
loop_
_entity.id
_entity.type
_entity.pdbx_description
1 polymer ?
#
loop_
_entity_poly.entity_id
_entity_poly.type
_entity_poly.pdbx_seq_one_letter_code
_entity_poly.pdbx_strand_id
1 'polypeptide(L)'
;MIRVFPLDRFSDKLEREILTMGVYPRLTPIPATPWQAMSLLQKAIRRGKTELALRASANLLATSPDRFWRRAGIIAFEDVGVADLPTLGMVAAALRGKRFRQSLGGEWTVAAAIVVRMAAAPKNRAADDLLCLLDSWPGLAENRLRLARLPVSRLRLVALTAEQLPLRALALRMIIGDRDLAPARLGSADLGFDLLDEVGVAPTTLAIAEEGYRRTGQLLAPLVALLSLENGLREQTEDDPLPEESAIADLPGWALDMFTREGRAALAKLLQTDAGISAWARQSLPVAGRVEVLAQALFRVESGLCLNRRDGARGKELRRIMERECFGLPPGQADNALTLMRAAIPDLNAIRAQVMGGKHHA
;
A
#
# COMPACT_ATOMS: atom_id res chain seq x y z
N MET A 1 29.00 -25.03 -11.25
CA MET A 1 28.28 -24.66 -10.00
C MET A 1 26.93 -24.07 -10.43
N ILE A 2 25.82 -24.77 -10.20
CA ILE A 2 24.48 -24.28 -10.61
C ILE A 2 24.14 -23.09 -9.71
N ARG A 3 24.05 -21.89 -10.28
CA ARG A 3 23.65 -20.68 -9.55
C ARG A 3 22.15 -20.80 -9.25
N VAL A 4 21.81 -21.29 -8.07
CA VAL A 4 20.41 -21.35 -7.61
C VAL A 4 19.93 -19.91 -7.47
N PHE A 5 18.91 -19.52 -8.24
CA PHE A 5 18.32 -18.19 -8.07
C PHE A 5 17.49 -18.21 -6.77
N PRO A 6 17.69 -17.26 -5.83
CA PRO A 6 16.98 -17.26 -4.55
C PRO A 6 15.44 -17.28 -4.66
N LEU A 7 14.90 -16.90 -5.83
CA LEU A 7 13.47 -16.90 -6.12
C LEU A 7 12.90 -18.25 -6.59
N ASP A 8 13.73 -19.21 -6.97
CA ASP A 8 13.25 -20.52 -7.46
C ASP A 8 12.55 -21.29 -6.35
N ARG A 9 13.07 -21.24 -5.13
CA ARG A 9 12.40 -21.81 -3.94
C ARG A 9 10.99 -21.27 -3.71
N PHE A 10 10.71 -20.02 -4.11
CA PHE A 10 9.38 -19.42 -4.00
C PHE A 10 8.47 -19.79 -5.17
N SER A 11 9.05 -20.14 -6.32
CA SER A 11 8.31 -20.76 -7.42
C SER A 11 7.82 -22.15 -6.98
N ASP A 12 8.71 -22.97 -6.40
CA ASP A 12 8.35 -24.29 -5.86
C ASP A 12 7.35 -24.19 -4.70
N LYS A 13 7.44 -23.13 -3.89
CA LYS A 13 6.47 -22.87 -2.82
C LYS A 13 5.10 -22.49 -3.39
N LEU A 14 5.07 -21.61 -4.39
CA LEU A 14 3.83 -21.22 -5.06
C LEU A 14 3.16 -22.40 -5.75
N GLU A 15 3.93 -23.25 -6.43
CA GLU A 15 3.43 -24.48 -7.05
C GLU A 15 2.81 -25.42 -6.01
N ARG A 16 3.49 -25.66 -4.89
CA ARG A 16 2.93 -26.46 -3.79
C ARG A 16 1.67 -25.85 -3.17
N GLU A 17 1.62 -24.53 -3.04
CA GLU A 17 0.41 -23.83 -2.57
C GLU A 17 -0.76 -24.06 -3.52
N ILE A 18 -0.53 -23.91 -4.83
CA ILE A 18 -1.54 -24.17 -5.88
C ILE A 18 -2.03 -25.62 -5.82
N LEU A 19 -1.12 -26.59 -5.69
CA LEU A 19 -1.47 -28.00 -5.58
C LEU A 19 -2.29 -28.29 -4.31
N THR A 20 -1.94 -27.65 -3.19
CA THR A 20 -2.64 -27.81 -1.90
C THR A 20 -4.03 -27.18 -1.91
N MET A 21 -4.17 -26.01 -2.52
CA MET A 21 -5.46 -25.34 -2.67
C MET A 21 -6.41 -26.07 -3.63
N GLY A 22 -5.87 -26.80 -4.59
CA GLY A 22 -6.63 -27.42 -5.67
C GLY A 22 -7.22 -26.39 -6.64
N VAL A 23 -8.24 -26.79 -7.39
CA VAL A 23 -8.90 -25.89 -8.35
C VAL A 23 -9.79 -24.91 -7.58
N TYR A 24 -9.33 -23.67 -7.46
CA TYR A 24 -10.13 -22.61 -6.86
C TYR A 24 -11.23 -22.16 -7.84
N PRO A 25 -12.53 -22.25 -7.48
CA PRO A 25 -13.61 -21.88 -8.38
C PRO A 25 -13.50 -20.41 -8.77
N ARG A 26 -13.66 -20.12 -10.06
CA ARG A 26 -13.68 -18.74 -10.52
C ARG A 26 -14.96 -18.07 -10.05
N LEU A 27 -14.84 -17.14 -9.12
CA LEU A 27 -15.98 -16.41 -8.57
C LEU A 27 -16.54 -15.43 -9.60
N THR A 28 -17.85 -15.15 -9.49
CA THR A 28 -18.52 -14.15 -10.31
C THR A 28 -17.87 -12.78 -10.12
N PRO A 29 -17.37 -12.14 -11.20
CA PRO A 29 -16.81 -10.80 -11.13
C PRO A 29 -17.79 -9.81 -10.50
N ILE A 30 -17.25 -8.89 -9.70
CA ILE A 30 -18.06 -7.78 -9.19
C ILE A 30 -18.34 -6.75 -10.31
N PRO A 31 -19.55 -6.19 -10.44
CA PRO A 31 -19.85 -5.17 -11.46
C PRO A 31 -19.26 -3.81 -11.05
N ALA A 32 -17.95 -3.68 -11.21
CA ALA A 32 -17.19 -2.49 -10.82
C ALA A 32 -16.29 -2.02 -11.95
N THR A 33 -16.02 -0.71 -11.98
CA THR A 33 -14.97 -0.14 -12.84
C THR A 33 -13.59 -0.67 -12.42
N PRO A 34 -12.57 -0.64 -13.31
CA PRO A 34 -11.22 -1.07 -12.95
C PRO A 34 -10.64 -0.34 -11.71
N TRP A 35 -10.98 0.93 -11.50
CA TRP A 35 -10.52 1.69 -10.33
C TRP A 35 -11.17 1.23 -9.03
N GLN A 36 -12.47 0.97 -9.05
CA GLN A 36 -13.20 0.40 -7.92
C GLN A 36 -12.72 -1.01 -7.62
N ALA A 37 -12.49 -1.85 -8.64
CA ALA A 37 -11.98 -3.20 -8.46
C ALA A 37 -10.54 -3.21 -7.91
N MET A 38 -9.65 -2.30 -8.33
CA MET A 38 -8.32 -2.15 -7.72
C MET A 38 -8.41 -1.70 -6.26
N SER A 39 -9.25 -0.71 -5.96
CA SER A 39 -9.49 -0.22 -4.59
C SER A 39 -10.02 -1.35 -3.70
N LEU A 40 -11.00 -2.10 -4.18
CA LEU A 40 -11.58 -3.26 -3.50
C LEU A 40 -10.54 -4.36 -3.28
N LEU A 41 -9.81 -4.77 -4.32
CA LEU A 41 -8.79 -5.84 -4.22
C LEU A 41 -7.81 -5.55 -3.09
N GLN A 42 -7.26 -4.34 -3.08
CA GLN A 42 -6.26 -3.93 -2.11
C GLN A 42 -6.80 -3.92 -0.68
N LYS A 43 -7.93 -3.26 -0.47
CA LYS A 43 -8.53 -3.14 0.87
C LYS A 43 -9.12 -4.45 1.37
N ALA A 44 -9.65 -5.29 0.48
CA ALA A 44 -10.10 -6.62 0.82
C ALA A 44 -8.94 -7.49 1.30
N ILE A 45 -7.79 -7.47 0.62
CA ILE A 45 -6.58 -8.15 1.10
C ILE A 45 -6.14 -7.58 2.45
N ARG A 46 -6.02 -6.25 2.58
CA ARG A 46 -5.67 -5.54 3.83
C ARG A 46 -6.54 -5.94 5.02
N ARG A 47 -7.81 -6.28 4.78
CA ARG A 47 -8.81 -6.66 5.78
C ARG A 47 -9.13 -8.16 5.79
N GLY A 48 -8.34 -9.00 5.14
CA GLY A 48 -8.54 -10.46 5.11
C GLY A 48 -9.87 -10.93 4.49
N LYS A 49 -10.52 -10.10 3.66
CA LYS A 49 -11.79 -10.41 2.98
C LYS A 49 -11.53 -11.18 1.68
N THR A 50 -11.13 -12.44 1.81
CA THR A 50 -10.69 -13.29 0.70
C THR A 50 -11.67 -13.36 -0.46
N GLU A 51 -12.96 -13.56 -0.19
CA GLU A 51 -13.98 -13.68 -1.25
C GLU A 51 -14.10 -12.38 -2.07
N LEU A 52 -14.19 -11.22 -1.41
CA LEU A 52 -14.23 -9.91 -2.08
C LEU A 52 -12.96 -9.67 -2.90
N ALA A 53 -11.79 -10.02 -2.36
CA ALA A 53 -10.51 -9.91 -3.07
C ALA A 53 -10.50 -10.77 -4.34
N LEU A 54 -11.02 -11.99 -4.28
CA LEU A 54 -11.12 -12.89 -5.43
C LEU A 54 -12.12 -12.41 -6.49
N ARG A 55 -13.28 -11.88 -6.10
CA ARG A 55 -14.25 -11.29 -7.03
C ARG A 55 -13.68 -10.04 -7.72
N ALA A 56 -12.95 -9.21 -6.99
CA ALA A 56 -12.23 -8.07 -7.56
C ALA A 56 -11.13 -8.53 -8.54
N SER A 57 -10.40 -9.59 -8.18
CA SER A 57 -9.38 -10.21 -9.04
C SER A 57 -10.00 -10.77 -10.33
N ALA A 58 -11.14 -11.45 -10.23
CA ALA A 58 -11.84 -11.99 -11.40
C ALA A 58 -12.27 -10.90 -12.38
N ASN A 59 -12.76 -9.75 -11.86
CA ASN A 59 -13.06 -8.56 -12.66
C ASN A 59 -11.81 -8.00 -13.34
N LEU A 60 -10.73 -7.75 -12.58
CA LEU A 60 -9.51 -7.16 -13.13
C LEU A 60 -8.80 -8.07 -14.13
N LEU A 61 -8.75 -9.38 -13.91
CA LEU A 61 -8.18 -10.31 -14.89
C LEU A 61 -8.98 -10.36 -16.19
N ALA A 62 -10.31 -10.18 -16.12
CA ALA A 62 -11.15 -10.13 -17.31
C ALA A 62 -11.00 -8.81 -18.08
N THR A 63 -10.85 -7.68 -17.39
CA THR A 63 -10.96 -6.34 -17.99
C THR A 63 -9.63 -5.59 -18.11
N SER A 64 -8.63 -5.92 -17.28
CA SER A 64 -7.38 -5.17 -17.12
C SER A 64 -6.27 -6.02 -16.46
N PRO A 65 -5.86 -7.16 -17.06
CA PRO A 65 -4.96 -8.13 -16.42
C PRO A 65 -3.61 -7.53 -15.99
N ASP A 66 -3.03 -6.63 -16.79
CA ASP A 66 -1.76 -5.97 -16.43
C ASP A 66 -1.90 -5.11 -15.17
N ARG A 67 -3.06 -4.47 -14.98
CA ARG A 67 -3.36 -3.70 -13.77
C ARG A 67 -3.49 -4.60 -12.55
N PHE A 68 -4.10 -5.79 -12.71
CA PHE A 68 -4.15 -6.79 -11.64
C PHE A 68 -2.73 -7.15 -11.17
N TRP A 69 -1.86 -7.59 -12.07
CA TRP A 69 -0.53 -8.05 -11.70
C TRP A 69 0.32 -6.95 -11.08
N ARG A 70 0.31 -5.75 -11.68
CA ARG A 70 1.01 -4.59 -11.09
C ARG A 70 0.48 -4.28 -9.69
N ARG A 71 -0.84 -4.25 -9.50
CA ARG A 71 -1.47 -3.95 -8.21
C ARG A 71 -1.21 -5.04 -7.17
N ALA A 72 -1.23 -6.32 -7.54
CA ALA A 72 -0.90 -7.44 -6.66
C ALA A 72 0.54 -7.32 -6.13
N GLY A 73 1.49 -6.95 -7.00
CA GLY A 73 2.86 -6.64 -6.58
C GLY A 73 2.91 -5.50 -5.57
N ILE A 74 2.21 -4.38 -5.84
CA ILE A 74 2.15 -3.24 -4.93
C ILE A 74 1.57 -3.65 -3.57
N ILE A 75 0.44 -4.34 -3.54
CA ILE A 75 -0.23 -4.80 -2.31
C ILE A 75 0.70 -5.70 -1.48
N ALA A 76 1.47 -6.58 -2.11
CA ALA A 76 2.40 -7.43 -1.37
C ALA A 76 3.43 -6.60 -0.58
N PHE A 77 4.03 -5.58 -1.17
CA PHE A 77 5.02 -4.75 -0.46
C PHE A 77 4.38 -3.67 0.43
N GLU A 78 3.18 -3.19 0.11
CA GLU A 78 2.47 -2.15 0.86
C GLU A 78 1.74 -2.70 2.09
N ASP A 79 1.00 -3.80 1.92
CA ASP A 79 0.02 -4.28 2.90
C ASP A 79 0.50 -5.52 3.66
N VAL A 80 1.28 -6.42 3.02
CA VAL A 80 1.89 -7.57 3.69
C VAL A 80 3.27 -7.19 4.25
N GLY A 81 4.10 -6.53 3.44
CA GLY A 81 5.35 -5.91 3.86
C GLY A 81 6.32 -6.88 4.55
N VAL A 82 7.03 -6.39 5.56
CA VAL A 82 8.04 -7.17 6.31
C VAL A 82 7.44 -8.27 7.19
N ALA A 83 6.12 -8.31 7.37
CA ALA A 83 5.48 -9.29 8.25
C ALA A 83 5.49 -10.72 7.68
N ASP A 84 5.54 -10.89 6.35
CA ASP A 84 5.55 -12.21 5.71
C ASP A 84 6.35 -12.20 4.40
N LEU A 85 7.68 -12.13 4.53
CA LEU A 85 8.60 -12.21 3.38
C LEU A 85 8.38 -13.43 2.48
N PRO A 86 8.04 -14.64 2.99
CA PRO A 86 7.67 -15.75 2.12
C PRO A 86 6.49 -15.46 1.18
N THR A 87 5.47 -14.73 1.65
CA THR A 87 4.34 -14.30 0.80
C THR A 87 4.81 -13.32 -0.28
N LEU A 88 5.65 -12.34 0.06
CA LEU A 88 6.24 -11.43 -0.92
C LEU A 88 7.06 -12.20 -1.97
N GLY A 89 7.82 -13.22 -1.56
CA GLY A 89 8.59 -14.06 -2.48
C GLY A 89 7.72 -14.84 -3.47
N MET A 90 6.58 -15.38 -3.03
CA MET A 90 5.63 -16.05 -3.93
C MET A 90 4.97 -15.06 -4.91
N VAL A 91 4.61 -13.86 -4.45
CA VAL A 91 4.09 -12.81 -5.34
C VAL A 91 5.15 -12.38 -6.35
N ALA A 92 6.39 -12.14 -5.92
CA ALA A 92 7.50 -11.81 -6.80
C ALA A 92 7.74 -12.90 -7.85
N ALA A 93 7.67 -14.18 -7.47
CA ALA A 93 7.72 -15.30 -8.43
C ALA A 93 6.56 -15.26 -9.43
N ALA A 94 5.32 -15.02 -8.98
CA ALA A 94 4.15 -14.90 -9.85
C ALA A 94 4.24 -13.75 -10.88
N LEU A 95 5.02 -12.70 -10.57
CA LEU A 95 5.24 -11.56 -11.46
C LEU A 95 6.28 -11.81 -12.57
N ARG A 96 7.00 -12.95 -12.55
CA ARG A 96 8.04 -13.29 -13.55
C ARG A 96 7.54 -13.22 -15.01
N GLY A 97 6.27 -13.52 -15.24
CA GLY A 97 5.59 -13.26 -16.50
C GLY A 97 4.51 -14.29 -16.84
N LYS A 98 3.78 -14.02 -17.93
CA LYS A 98 2.64 -14.83 -18.38
C LYS A 98 3.00 -16.31 -18.61
N ARG A 99 4.14 -16.61 -19.24
CA ARG A 99 4.56 -17.99 -19.53
C ARG A 99 4.71 -18.85 -18.26
N PHE A 100 5.33 -18.28 -17.23
CA PHE A 100 5.49 -18.94 -15.93
C PHE A 100 4.14 -19.23 -15.27
N ARG A 101 3.18 -18.31 -15.39
CA ARG A 101 1.84 -18.55 -14.83
C ARG A 101 1.06 -19.59 -15.62
N GLN A 102 1.24 -19.67 -16.95
CA GLN A 102 0.64 -20.72 -17.76
C GLN A 102 1.16 -22.12 -17.39
N SER A 103 2.44 -22.27 -17.05
CA SER A 103 2.96 -23.56 -16.56
C SER A 103 2.42 -23.96 -15.19
N LEU A 104 1.83 -23.03 -14.43
CA LEU A 104 1.21 -23.28 -13.12
C LEU A 104 -0.33 -23.34 -13.19
N GLY A 105 -0.90 -23.63 -14.36
CA GLY A 105 -2.34 -23.77 -14.54
C GLY A 105 -3.08 -22.48 -14.91
N GLY A 106 -2.36 -21.44 -15.34
CA GLY A 106 -2.94 -20.23 -15.94
C GLY A 106 -3.09 -19.04 -14.99
N GLU A 107 -3.56 -17.91 -15.54
CA GLU A 107 -3.62 -16.63 -14.82
C GLU A 107 -4.51 -16.70 -13.57
N TRP A 108 -5.70 -17.31 -13.67
CA TRP A 108 -6.64 -17.39 -12.54
C TRP A 108 -6.09 -18.22 -11.38
N THR A 109 -5.55 -19.40 -11.68
CA THR A 109 -4.99 -20.33 -10.69
C THR A 109 -3.91 -19.64 -9.86
N VAL A 110 -2.96 -18.99 -10.53
CA VAL A 110 -1.88 -18.27 -9.84
C VAL A 110 -2.41 -17.05 -9.09
N ALA A 111 -3.31 -16.27 -9.70
CA ALA A 111 -3.89 -15.08 -9.07
C ALA A 111 -4.67 -15.44 -7.80
N ALA A 112 -5.50 -16.47 -7.85
CA ALA A 112 -6.27 -16.94 -6.70
C ALA A 112 -5.35 -17.38 -5.57
N ALA A 113 -4.31 -18.15 -5.87
CA ALA A 113 -3.33 -18.60 -4.87
C ALA A 113 -2.65 -17.43 -4.15
N ILE A 114 -2.11 -16.46 -4.90
CA ILE A 114 -1.44 -15.31 -4.25
C ILE A 114 -2.42 -14.39 -3.51
N VAL A 115 -3.65 -14.25 -3.99
CA VAL A 115 -4.68 -13.40 -3.34
C VAL A 115 -5.15 -14.01 -2.04
N VAL A 116 -5.45 -15.31 -2.02
CA VAL A 116 -5.80 -16.05 -0.81
C VAL A 116 -4.66 -15.96 0.21
N ARG A 117 -3.43 -16.20 -0.26
CA ARG A 117 -2.25 -16.11 0.60
C ARG A 117 -2.05 -14.71 1.19
N MET A 118 -2.13 -13.66 0.38
CA MET A 118 -1.98 -12.28 0.85
C MET A 118 -3.12 -11.87 1.81
N ALA A 119 -4.36 -12.29 1.54
CA ALA A 119 -5.49 -12.00 2.41
C ALA A 119 -5.30 -12.63 3.81
N ALA A 120 -4.80 -13.87 3.88
CA ALA A 120 -4.53 -14.57 5.13
C ALA A 120 -3.24 -14.12 5.84
N ALA A 121 -2.26 -13.58 5.13
CA ALA A 121 -0.97 -13.19 5.70
C ALA A 121 -1.11 -12.08 6.77
N PRO A 122 -0.24 -12.04 7.79
CA PRO A 122 -0.13 -10.87 8.66
C PRO A 122 0.25 -9.63 7.85
N LYS A 123 -0.27 -8.48 8.27
CA LYS A 123 -0.15 -7.20 7.55
C LYS A 123 0.89 -6.30 8.20
N ASN A 124 1.68 -5.61 7.40
CA ASN A 124 2.59 -4.58 7.90
C ASN A 124 2.73 -3.48 6.84
N ARG A 125 2.34 -2.26 7.22
CA ARG A 125 2.34 -1.08 6.36
C ARG A 125 3.53 -0.15 6.59
N ALA A 126 4.54 -0.56 7.36
CA ALA A 126 5.66 0.32 7.74
C ALA A 126 6.43 0.86 6.52
N ALA A 127 6.49 0.11 5.41
CA ALA A 127 7.10 0.58 4.17
C ALA A 127 6.31 1.73 3.52
N ASP A 128 4.98 1.65 3.57
CA ASP A 128 4.08 2.70 3.09
C ASP A 128 4.11 3.93 4.01
N ASP A 129 4.03 3.70 5.32
CA ASP A 129 4.14 4.77 6.32
C ASP A 129 5.49 5.51 6.15
N LEU A 130 6.59 4.77 6.04
CA LEU A 130 7.91 5.33 5.79
C LEU A 130 7.96 6.11 4.47
N LEU A 131 7.36 5.60 3.38
CA LEU A 131 7.30 6.32 2.11
C LEU A 131 6.55 7.65 2.26
N CYS A 132 5.41 7.68 2.95
CA CYS A 132 4.67 8.90 3.27
C CYS A 132 5.53 9.90 4.08
N LEU A 133 6.32 9.42 5.04
CA LEU A 133 7.27 10.25 5.79
C LEU A 133 8.29 10.90 4.85
N LEU A 134 8.85 10.13 3.90
CA LEU A 134 9.83 10.65 2.94
C LEU A 134 9.25 11.80 2.11
N ASP A 135 7.98 11.71 1.73
CA ASP A 135 7.30 12.74 0.92
C ASP A 135 6.94 13.98 1.74
N SER A 136 6.37 13.79 2.93
CA SER A 136 5.57 14.84 3.57
C SER A 136 5.94 15.17 5.00
N TRP A 137 6.79 14.38 5.67
CA TRP A 137 7.16 14.67 7.06
C TRP A 137 7.98 15.97 7.13
N PRO A 138 7.53 16.98 7.92
CA PRO A 138 8.27 18.23 8.05
C PRO A 138 9.68 18.07 8.60
N GLY A 139 9.93 17.06 9.45
CA GLY A 139 11.25 16.75 10.00
C GLY A 139 12.32 16.40 8.95
N LEU A 140 11.91 16.07 7.72
CA LEU A 140 12.81 15.81 6.61
C LEU A 140 12.91 16.96 5.59
N ALA A 141 12.24 18.10 5.80
CA ALA A 141 12.18 19.17 4.80
C ALA A 141 13.58 19.68 4.39
N GLU A 142 14.43 20.01 5.37
CA GLU A 142 15.80 20.45 5.09
C GLU A 142 16.66 19.32 4.51
N ASN A 143 16.46 18.09 4.99
CA ASN A 143 17.20 16.92 4.51
C ASN A 143 16.88 16.62 3.03
N ARG A 144 15.63 16.77 2.58
CA ARG A 144 15.27 16.63 1.16
C ARG A 144 16.07 17.58 0.29
N LEU A 145 16.16 18.87 0.67
CA LEU A 145 16.91 19.87 -0.09
C LEU A 145 18.43 19.61 -0.04
N ARG A 146 18.95 19.28 1.15
CA ARG A 146 20.38 19.06 1.39
C ARG A 146 20.88 17.81 0.65
N LEU A 147 20.21 16.67 0.84
CA LEU A 147 20.63 15.40 0.25
C LEU A 147 20.48 15.42 -1.28
N ALA A 148 19.48 16.12 -1.83
CA ALA A 148 19.29 16.22 -3.29
C ALA A 148 20.53 16.76 -4.03
N ARG A 149 21.37 17.56 -3.35
CA ARG A 149 22.59 18.17 -3.91
C ARG A 149 23.84 17.33 -3.73
N LEU A 150 23.77 16.24 -2.96
CA LEU A 150 24.94 15.42 -2.67
C LEU A 150 25.27 14.47 -3.83
N PRO A 151 26.56 14.15 -4.06
CA PRO A 151 26.96 13.07 -4.94
C PRO A 151 26.56 11.71 -4.34
N VAL A 152 26.42 10.69 -5.19
CA VAL A 152 25.97 9.34 -4.78
C VAL A 152 26.84 8.74 -3.67
N SER A 153 28.16 8.94 -3.71
CA SER A 153 29.07 8.46 -2.66
C SER A 153 28.76 9.03 -1.27
N ARG A 154 28.33 10.30 -1.19
CA ARG A 154 27.91 10.93 0.08
C ARG A 154 26.52 10.47 0.51
N LEU A 155 25.60 10.25 -0.43
CA LEU A 155 24.30 9.63 -0.11
C LEU A 155 24.49 8.22 0.46
N ARG A 156 25.39 7.44 -0.13
CA ARG A 156 25.73 6.08 0.34
C ARG A 156 26.24 6.12 1.77
N LEU A 157 27.15 7.05 2.09
CA LEU A 157 27.62 7.27 3.46
C LEU A 157 26.47 7.59 4.41
N VAL A 158 25.55 8.49 4.04
CA VAL A 158 24.38 8.82 4.86
C VAL A 158 23.50 7.59 5.11
N ALA A 159 23.25 6.76 4.10
CA ALA A 159 22.44 5.57 4.25
C ALA A 159 23.09 4.49 5.15
N LEU A 160 24.42 4.42 5.16
CA LEU A 160 25.21 3.49 5.97
C LEU A 160 25.34 3.95 7.43
N THR A 161 25.48 5.25 7.69
CA THR A 161 25.90 5.75 9.02
C THR A 161 24.85 6.56 9.77
N ALA A 162 23.78 7.02 9.14
CA ALA A 162 22.75 7.77 9.84
C ALA A 162 22.00 6.89 10.85
N GLU A 163 21.83 7.38 12.08
CA GLU A 163 21.07 6.68 13.12
C GLU A 163 19.56 6.65 12.83
N GLN A 164 19.04 7.69 12.17
CA GLN A 164 17.62 7.84 11.89
C GLN A 164 17.22 7.08 10.63
N LEU A 165 16.35 6.08 10.78
CA LEU A 165 15.78 5.30 9.68
C LEU A 165 15.18 6.17 8.55
N PRO A 166 14.38 7.23 8.81
CA PRO A 166 13.86 8.08 7.73
C PRO A 166 14.95 8.75 6.89
N LEU A 167 16.09 9.11 7.50
CA LEU A 167 17.21 9.72 6.78
C LEU A 167 17.95 8.70 5.90
N ARG A 168 18.15 7.47 6.41
CA ARG A 168 18.71 6.36 5.62
C ARG A 168 17.83 6.05 4.41
N ALA A 169 16.52 5.96 4.63
CA ALA A 169 15.53 5.70 3.59
C ALA A 169 15.45 6.81 2.54
N LEU A 170 15.56 8.09 2.96
CA LEU A 170 15.62 9.22 2.04
C LEU A 170 16.87 9.16 1.14
N ALA A 171 18.03 8.83 1.73
CA ALA A 171 19.26 8.65 0.96
C ALA A 171 19.15 7.48 -0.04
N LEU A 172 18.59 6.34 0.39
CA LEU A 172 18.32 5.19 -0.49
C LEU A 172 17.43 5.58 -1.68
N ARG A 173 16.32 6.29 -1.42
CA ARG A 173 15.41 6.81 -2.46
C ARG A 173 16.16 7.68 -3.48
N MET A 174 17.03 8.57 -3.02
CA MET A 174 17.81 9.44 -3.90
C MET A 174 18.88 8.69 -4.72
N ILE A 175 19.40 7.57 -4.21
CA ILE A 175 20.36 6.71 -4.94
C ILE A 175 19.63 5.93 -6.03
N ILE A 176 18.50 5.29 -5.71
CA ILE A 176 17.69 4.54 -6.67
C ILE A 176 17.15 5.46 -7.77
N GLY A 177 16.80 6.68 -7.40
CA GLY A 177 16.18 7.65 -8.29
C GLY A 177 14.67 7.46 -8.28
N ASP A 178 13.97 8.52 -7.94
CA ASP A 178 12.53 8.56 -7.97
C ASP A 178 12.10 9.78 -8.77
N ARG A 179 11.24 9.54 -9.76
CA ARG A 179 10.73 10.59 -10.65
C ARG A 179 9.72 11.48 -9.95
N ASP A 180 9.09 10.98 -8.90
CA ASP A 180 8.10 11.70 -8.12
C ASP A 180 8.75 12.56 -7.01
N LEU A 181 10.08 12.46 -6.84
CA LEU A 181 10.83 13.31 -5.92
C LEU A 181 10.87 14.76 -6.45
N ALA A 182 10.75 15.74 -5.56
CA ALA A 182 11.01 17.15 -5.85
C ALA A 182 12.26 17.63 -5.08
N PRO A 183 13.37 18.00 -5.75
CA PRO A 183 13.60 17.92 -7.19
C PRO A 183 13.81 16.48 -7.68
N ALA A 184 13.40 16.19 -8.91
CA ALA A 184 13.57 14.87 -9.52
C ALA A 184 15.06 14.55 -9.69
N ARG A 185 15.43 13.31 -9.42
CA ARG A 185 16.83 12.86 -9.52
C ARG A 185 16.93 11.60 -10.35
N LEU A 186 17.82 11.63 -11.35
CA LEU A 186 18.25 10.41 -12.04
C LEU A 186 19.13 9.61 -11.08
N GLY A 187 18.65 8.42 -10.71
CA GLY A 187 19.39 7.48 -9.88
C GLY A 187 19.67 6.18 -10.62
N SER A 188 20.20 5.19 -9.89
CA SER A 188 20.45 3.84 -10.39
C SER A 188 19.90 2.84 -9.39
N ALA A 189 18.96 2.00 -9.84
CA ALA A 189 18.41 0.92 -9.05
C ALA A 189 19.52 -0.04 -8.59
N ASP A 190 20.46 -0.38 -9.48
CA ASP A 190 21.59 -1.25 -9.19
C ASP A 190 22.41 -0.72 -8.00
N LEU A 191 22.77 0.58 -8.01
CA LEU A 191 23.50 1.19 -6.90
C LEU A 191 22.71 1.19 -5.58
N GLY A 192 21.38 1.28 -5.66
CA GLY A 192 20.50 1.19 -4.50
C GLY A 192 20.45 -0.22 -3.91
N PHE A 193 20.39 -1.25 -4.77
CA PHE A 193 20.43 -2.64 -4.34
C PHE A 193 21.82 -3.08 -3.87
N ASP A 194 22.90 -2.56 -4.46
CA ASP A 194 24.28 -2.73 -3.97
C ASP A 194 24.45 -2.11 -2.57
N LEU A 195 23.77 -1.00 -2.28
CA LEU A 195 23.76 -0.41 -0.95
C LEU A 195 22.96 -1.28 0.03
N LEU A 196 21.81 -1.82 -0.39
CA LEU A 196 21.01 -2.72 0.44
C LEU A 196 21.78 -4.00 0.81
N ASP A 197 22.58 -4.53 -0.12
CA ASP A 197 23.50 -5.63 0.14
C ASP A 197 24.58 -5.22 1.18
N GLU A 198 25.22 -4.05 1.00
CA GLU A 198 26.25 -3.54 1.92
C GLU A 198 25.74 -3.31 3.35
N VAL A 199 24.50 -2.83 3.53
CA VAL A 199 23.90 -2.68 4.87
C VAL A 199 23.48 -4.02 5.50
N GLY A 200 23.67 -5.14 4.81
CA GLY A 200 23.46 -6.48 5.34
C GLY A 200 22.06 -7.05 5.13
N VAL A 201 21.30 -6.58 4.13
CA VAL A 201 20.01 -7.21 3.79
C VAL A 201 20.24 -8.66 3.38
N ALA A 202 19.51 -9.59 3.99
CA ALA A 202 19.64 -11.01 3.66
C ALA A 202 19.46 -11.27 2.16
N PRO A 203 20.29 -12.10 1.50
CA PRO A 203 20.27 -12.28 0.04
C PRO A 203 18.91 -12.69 -0.54
N THR A 204 18.10 -13.44 0.23
CA THR A 204 16.73 -13.75 -0.19
C THR A 204 15.86 -12.49 -0.21
N THR A 205 15.86 -11.70 0.87
CA THR A 205 15.06 -10.48 0.97
C THR A 205 15.45 -9.49 -0.14
N LEU A 206 16.75 -9.39 -0.42
CA LEU A 206 17.28 -8.59 -1.52
C LEU A 206 16.69 -9.03 -2.87
N ALA A 207 16.75 -10.33 -3.19
CA ALA A 207 16.20 -10.86 -4.44
C ALA A 207 14.68 -10.67 -4.57
N ILE A 208 13.93 -10.78 -3.47
CA ILE A 208 12.48 -10.49 -3.44
C ILE A 208 12.23 -9.01 -3.76
N ALA A 209 12.93 -8.11 -3.08
CA ALA A 209 12.77 -6.67 -3.25
C ALA A 209 13.20 -6.20 -4.64
N GLU A 210 14.28 -6.75 -5.19
CA GLU A 210 14.77 -6.44 -6.52
C GLU A 210 13.76 -6.85 -7.60
N GLU A 211 13.20 -8.07 -7.52
CA GLU A 211 12.13 -8.49 -8.43
C GLU A 211 10.86 -7.65 -8.26
N GLY A 212 10.47 -7.36 -7.02
CA GLY A 212 9.36 -6.47 -6.72
C GLY A 212 9.51 -5.10 -7.36
N TYR A 213 10.68 -4.47 -7.18
CA TYR A 213 11.00 -3.18 -7.77
C TYR A 213 11.04 -3.26 -9.29
N ARG A 214 11.67 -4.27 -9.89
CA ARG A 214 11.75 -4.41 -11.36
C ARG A 214 10.37 -4.51 -12.00
N ARG A 215 9.41 -5.16 -11.33
CA ARG A 215 8.06 -5.39 -11.86
C ARG A 215 7.09 -4.25 -11.60
N THR A 216 7.28 -3.52 -10.51
CA THR A 216 6.36 -2.45 -10.10
C THR A 216 6.94 -1.05 -10.32
N GLY A 217 8.26 -0.89 -10.29
CA GLY A 217 8.93 0.41 -10.26
C GLY A 217 8.53 1.24 -9.03
N GLN A 218 8.20 0.61 -7.91
CA GLN A 218 7.74 1.28 -6.69
C GLN A 218 8.74 1.12 -5.57
N LEU A 219 9.02 2.21 -4.84
CA LEU A 219 9.97 2.22 -3.72
C LEU A 219 9.57 1.36 -2.53
N LEU A 220 8.33 0.89 -2.46
CA LEU A 220 7.89 -0.01 -1.39
C LEU A 220 8.80 -1.24 -1.27
N ALA A 221 9.23 -1.83 -2.40
CA ALA A 221 10.09 -3.01 -2.39
C ALA A 221 11.48 -2.76 -1.76
N PRO A 222 12.28 -1.77 -2.18
CA PRO A 222 13.54 -1.45 -1.51
C PRO A 222 13.35 -0.94 -0.07
N LEU A 223 12.23 -0.27 0.25
CA LEU A 223 11.94 0.10 1.64
C LEU A 223 11.64 -1.10 2.53
N VAL A 224 10.93 -2.13 2.03
CA VAL A 224 10.76 -3.41 2.74
C VAL A 224 12.10 -4.09 2.99
N ALA A 225 13.02 -4.06 2.02
CA ALA A 225 14.37 -4.60 2.22
C ALA A 225 15.12 -3.85 3.34
N LEU A 226 15.12 -2.51 3.32
CA LEU A 226 15.73 -1.70 4.38
C LEU A 226 15.10 -1.98 5.75
N LEU A 227 13.77 -1.98 5.83
CA LEU A 227 13.02 -2.27 7.06
C LEU A 227 13.23 -3.70 7.57
N SER A 228 13.67 -4.63 6.73
CA SER A 228 13.94 -6.00 7.18
C SER A 228 15.09 -6.09 8.20
N LEU A 229 15.93 -5.06 8.27
CA LEU A 229 17.03 -4.90 9.23
C LEU A 229 16.58 -4.33 10.58
N GLU A 230 15.39 -3.74 10.65
CA GLU A 230 14.90 -3.09 11.86
C GLU A 230 14.28 -4.13 12.80
N ASN A 231 14.72 -4.09 14.06
CA ASN A 231 14.03 -4.77 15.15
C ASN A 231 12.68 -4.08 15.44
N GLY A 232 11.74 -4.78 16.06
CA GLY A 232 10.49 -4.17 16.50
C GLY A 232 9.46 -3.88 15.40
N LEU A 233 9.47 -4.65 14.31
CA LEU A 233 8.44 -4.58 13.25
C LEU A 233 7.56 -5.84 13.16
N ARG A 234 7.80 -6.86 14.00
CA ARG A 234 7.16 -8.19 13.88
C ARG A 234 6.79 -8.83 15.22
N GLU A 235 6.61 -8.02 16.25
CA GLU A 235 6.52 -8.47 17.65
C GLU A 235 5.11 -8.90 18.05
N GLN A 236 4.10 -8.09 17.71
CA GLN A 236 2.72 -8.25 18.15
C GLN A 236 1.79 -8.29 16.94
N THR A 237 0.66 -8.97 17.09
CA THR A 237 -0.41 -9.00 16.09
C THR A 237 -1.68 -8.43 16.71
N GLU A 238 -2.23 -7.38 16.11
CA GLU A 238 -3.45 -6.71 16.55
C GLU A 238 -4.31 -6.30 15.35
N ASP A 239 -5.62 -6.23 15.55
CA ASP A 239 -6.53 -5.68 14.55
C ASP A 239 -6.66 -4.17 14.74
N ASP A 240 -6.68 -3.42 13.63
CA ASP A 240 -7.06 -2.01 13.70
C ASP A 240 -8.56 -1.88 14.03
N PRO A 241 -8.98 -0.78 14.69
CA PRO A 241 -10.39 -0.54 15.00
C PRO A 241 -11.16 -0.15 13.72
N LEU A 242 -11.60 -1.14 12.94
CA LEU A 242 -12.36 -0.92 11.72
C LEU A 242 -13.74 -0.29 12.02
N PRO A 243 -14.18 0.70 11.23
CA PRO A 243 -15.57 1.16 11.30
C PRO A 243 -16.54 0.08 10.81
N GLU A 244 -17.81 0.23 11.16
CA GLU A 244 -18.87 -0.66 10.70
C GLU A 244 -18.92 -0.71 9.16
N GLU A 245 -19.09 -1.92 8.62
CA GLU A 245 -19.13 -2.15 7.17
C GLU A 245 -20.54 -1.90 6.63
N SER A 246 -20.68 -0.92 5.74
CA SER A 246 -21.93 -0.70 4.99
C SER A 246 -21.79 -1.16 3.54
N ALA A 247 -22.76 -1.94 3.05
CA ALA A 247 -22.86 -2.27 1.63
C ALA A 247 -23.44 -1.08 0.84
N ILE A 248 -22.76 -0.68 -0.23
CA ILE A 248 -23.12 0.42 -1.12
C ILE A 248 -23.21 -0.14 -2.55
N ALA A 249 -24.44 -0.45 -2.98
CA ALA A 249 -24.68 -1.35 -4.12
C ALA A 249 -23.94 -2.68 -3.89
N ASP A 250 -23.16 -3.15 -4.87
CA ASP A 250 -22.39 -4.40 -4.75
C ASP A 250 -21.05 -4.25 -4.02
N LEU A 251 -20.66 -3.03 -3.63
CA LEU A 251 -19.36 -2.72 -3.05
C LEU A 251 -19.46 -2.37 -1.56
N PRO A 252 -18.50 -2.76 -0.71
CA PRO A 252 -18.41 -2.18 0.61
C PRO A 252 -18.03 -0.70 0.53
N GLY A 253 -18.58 0.13 1.43
CA GLY A 253 -18.37 1.59 1.42
C GLY A 253 -16.90 2.00 1.44
N TRP A 254 -16.06 1.25 2.17
CA TRP A 254 -14.62 1.47 2.24
C TRP A 254 -13.88 1.27 0.91
N ALA A 255 -14.48 0.62 -0.09
CA ALA A 255 -13.91 0.55 -1.44
C ALA A 255 -14.07 1.87 -2.22
N LEU A 256 -14.93 2.78 -1.77
CA LEU A 256 -15.25 4.06 -2.41
C LEU A 256 -14.56 5.22 -1.69
N ASP A 257 -13.26 5.36 -1.91
CA ASP A 257 -12.43 6.40 -1.28
C ASP A 257 -11.78 7.32 -2.31
N MET A 258 -10.75 8.05 -1.89
CA MET A 258 -10.00 8.98 -2.74
C MET A 258 -9.39 8.34 -4.00
N PHE A 259 -9.23 7.03 -4.08
CA PHE A 259 -8.70 6.36 -5.27
C PHE A 259 -9.79 6.00 -6.30
N THR A 260 -11.05 6.31 -6.00
CA THR A 260 -12.18 6.15 -6.91
C THR A 260 -12.81 7.50 -7.22
N ARG A 261 -13.35 7.65 -8.43
CA ARG A 261 -14.06 8.88 -8.82
C ARG A 261 -15.28 9.10 -7.94
N GLU A 262 -16.00 8.03 -7.63
CA GLU A 262 -17.23 8.04 -6.86
C GLU A 262 -16.96 8.36 -5.39
N GLY A 263 -15.87 7.84 -4.82
CA GLY A 263 -15.43 8.22 -3.47
C GLY A 263 -15.02 9.69 -3.38
N ARG A 264 -14.27 10.23 -4.35
CA ARG A 264 -13.98 11.69 -4.40
C ARG A 264 -15.24 12.53 -4.54
N ALA A 265 -16.19 12.11 -5.38
CA ALA A 265 -17.47 12.81 -5.54
C ALA A 265 -18.28 12.78 -4.23
N ALA A 266 -18.27 11.67 -3.50
CA ALA A 266 -18.93 11.57 -2.21
C ALA A 266 -18.29 12.49 -1.16
N LEU A 267 -16.97 12.57 -1.10
CA LEU A 267 -16.26 13.52 -0.22
C LEU A 267 -16.56 14.98 -0.57
N ALA A 268 -16.65 15.31 -1.85
CA ALA A 268 -17.04 16.66 -2.30
C ALA A 268 -18.48 17.00 -1.89
N LYS A 269 -19.41 16.05 -1.98
CA LYS A 269 -20.79 16.22 -1.50
C LYS A 269 -20.87 16.30 0.03
N LEU A 270 -20.04 15.54 0.76
CA LEU A 270 -20.01 15.60 2.22
C LEU A 270 -19.73 17.03 2.71
N LEU A 271 -18.83 17.76 2.05
CA LEU A 271 -18.54 19.18 2.36
C LEU A 271 -19.73 20.14 2.22
N GLN A 272 -20.79 19.73 1.53
CA GLN A 272 -22.01 20.51 1.33
C GLN A 272 -23.09 20.23 2.39
N THR A 273 -22.83 19.29 3.31
CA THR A 273 -23.74 18.93 4.40
C THR A 273 -23.46 19.72 5.68
N ASP A 274 -24.26 19.46 6.71
CA ASP A 274 -24.10 19.96 8.08
C ASP A 274 -23.30 19.01 8.99
N ALA A 275 -22.66 17.98 8.43
CA ALA A 275 -21.77 17.10 9.18
C ALA A 275 -20.67 17.90 9.89
N GLY A 276 -20.29 17.47 11.10
CA GLY A 276 -19.30 18.20 11.92
C GLY A 276 -17.96 18.43 11.22
N ILE A 277 -17.48 17.44 10.45
CA ILE A 277 -16.26 17.57 9.65
C ILE A 277 -16.37 18.66 8.58
N SER A 278 -17.55 18.85 7.99
CA SER A 278 -17.81 19.84 6.95
C SER A 278 -17.86 21.25 7.53
N ALA A 279 -18.54 21.43 8.67
CA ALA A 279 -18.53 22.69 9.41
C ALA A 279 -17.10 23.09 9.81
N TRP A 280 -16.34 22.16 10.39
CA TRP A 280 -14.94 22.38 10.76
C TRP A 280 -14.07 22.73 9.53
N ALA A 281 -14.18 21.98 8.44
CA ALA A 281 -13.39 22.24 7.23
C ALA A 281 -13.69 23.61 6.61
N ARG A 282 -14.96 24.06 6.66
CA ARG A 282 -15.36 25.40 6.18
C ARG A 282 -14.74 26.52 7.01
N GLN A 283 -14.58 26.32 8.30
CA GLN A 283 -14.01 27.30 9.24
C GLN A 283 -12.48 27.28 9.28
N SER A 284 -11.87 26.09 9.19
CA SER A 284 -10.46 25.89 9.52
C SER A 284 -9.55 25.73 8.30
N LEU A 285 -10.10 25.42 7.11
CA LEU A 285 -9.31 25.11 5.92
C LEU A 285 -9.58 26.08 4.77
N PRO A 286 -8.56 26.40 3.95
CA PRO A 286 -8.77 27.11 2.69
C PRO A 286 -9.74 26.32 1.80
N VAL A 287 -10.49 27.00 0.92
CA VAL A 287 -11.44 26.34 0.00
C VAL A 287 -10.72 25.34 -0.91
N ALA A 288 -9.55 25.72 -1.41
CA ALA A 288 -8.67 24.82 -2.15
C ALA A 288 -8.12 23.74 -1.22
N GLY A 289 -8.25 22.47 -1.61
CA GLY A 289 -7.68 21.33 -0.88
C GLY A 289 -8.57 20.71 0.20
N ARG A 290 -9.77 21.24 0.48
CA ARG A 290 -10.68 20.64 1.50
C ARG A 290 -10.98 19.17 1.23
N VAL A 291 -11.28 18.83 -0.02
CA VAL A 291 -11.56 17.43 -0.41
C VAL A 291 -10.33 16.55 -0.18
N GLU A 292 -9.13 17.07 -0.43
CA GLU A 292 -7.89 16.32 -0.23
C GLU A 292 -7.62 16.09 1.26
N VAL A 293 -7.85 17.09 2.11
CA VAL A 293 -7.75 16.93 3.57
C VAL A 293 -8.75 15.91 4.10
N LEU A 294 -10.02 15.96 3.65
CA LEU A 294 -11.03 14.96 4.00
C LEU A 294 -10.68 13.56 3.49
N ALA A 295 -10.13 13.46 2.28
CA ALA A 295 -9.62 12.20 1.72
C ALA A 295 -8.50 11.60 2.58
N GLN A 296 -7.55 12.44 3.02
CA GLN A 296 -6.46 12.05 3.91
C GLN A 296 -6.97 11.65 5.31
N ALA A 297 -7.99 12.34 5.83
CA ALA A 297 -8.67 11.98 7.07
C ALA A 297 -9.36 10.61 6.94
N LEU A 298 -10.17 10.43 5.88
CA LEU A 298 -10.87 9.19 5.57
C LEU A 298 -9.89 8.02 5.47
N PHE A 299 -8.76 8.24 4.81
CA PHE A 299 -7.77 7.21 4.66
C PHE A 299 -7.26 6.69 6.01
N ARG A 300 -6.98 7.59 6.95
CA ARG A 300 -6.47 7.23 8.29
C ARG A 300 -7.52 6.55 9.17
N VAL A 301 -8.81 6.84 8.99
CA VAL A 301 -9.89 6.32 9.85
C VAL A 301 -10.67 5.15 9.26
N GLU A 302 -10.47 4.85 7.97
CA GLU A 302 -11.16 3.77 7.27
C GLU A 302 -10.23 3.04 6.30
N SER A 303 -9.78 3.69 5.23
CA SER A 303 -9.13 2.98 4.12
C SER A 303 -7.83 2.28 4.52
N GLY A 304 -6.96 2.95 5.28
CA GLY A 304 -5.61 2.53 5.68
C GLY A 304 -5.57 1.49 6.81
N LEU A 305 -6.72 1.20 7.43
CA LEU A 305 -6.82 0.25 8.52
C LEU A 305 -6.75 -1.21 8.02
N CYS A 306 -6.08 -2.07 8.78
CA CYS A 306 -5.90 -3.49 8.45
C CYS A 306 -6.30 -4.42 9.60
N LEU A 307 -6.63 -5.67 9.23
CA LEU A 307 -6.72 -6.77 10.17
C LEU A 307 -5.40 -7.52 10.21
N ASN A 308 -5.14 -8.23 11.30
CA ASN A 308 -3.94 -9.04 11.50
C ASN A 308 -2.66 -8.19 11.32
N ARG A 309 -2.66 -6.95 11.84
CA ARG A 309 -1.51 -6.05 11.78
C ARG A 309 -0.41 -6.62 12.65
N ARG A 310 0.68 -7.06 12.03
CA ARG A 310 1.87 -7.52 12.70
C ARG A 310 2.92 -6.42 12.72
N ASP A 311 3.12 -5.83 13.89
CA ASP A 311 3.99 -4.68 14.08
C ASP A 311 4.74 -4.75 15.43
N GLY A 312 5.56 -3.75 15.73
CA GLY A 312 6.14 -3.53 17.06
C GLY A 312 6.35 -2.03 17.31
N ALA A 313 7.24 -1.68 18.23
CA ALA A 313 7.46 -0.29 18.62
C ALA A 313 7.82 0.63 17.43
N ARG A 314 8.61 0.13 16.47
CA ARG A 314 9.07 0.92 15.33
C ARG A 314 7.95 1.25 14.35
N GLY A 315 7.11 0.29 13.98
CA GLY A 315 6.04 0.59 13.03
C GLY A 315 4.91 1.38 13.67
N LYS A 316 4.65 1.19 14.98
CA LYS A 316 3.78 2.09 15.77
C LYS A 316 4.29 3.53 15.75
N GLU A 317 5.60 3.74 15.86
CA GLU A 317 6.22 5.07 15.71
C GLU A 317 6.03 5.66 14.30
N LEU A 318 6.36 4.90 13.25
CA LEU A 318 6.22 5.35 11.86
C LEU A 318 4.77 5.72 11.54
N ARG A 319 3.83 4.87 11.93
CA ARG A 319 2.39 5.11 11.79
C ARG A 319 1.96 6.37 12.53
N ARG A 320 2.38 6.57 13.78
CA ARG A 320 2.06 7.78 14.57
C ARG A 320 2.50 9.05 13.83
N ILE A 321 3.73 9.05 13.29
CA ILE A 321 4.28 10.18 12.53
C ILE A 321 3.47 10.39 11.24
N MET A 322 3.15 9.32 10.51
CA MET A 322 2.34 9.38 9.29
C MET A 322 0.94 9.95 9.56
N GLU A 323 0.30 9.47 10.62
CA GLU A 323 -1.08 9.85 10.96
C GLU A 323 -1.19 11.30 11.42
N ARG A 324 -0.21 11.79 12.19
CA ARG A 324 -0.29 13.11 12.84
C ARG A 324 0.55 14.18 12.16
N GLU A 325 1.80 13.87 11.82
CA GLU A 325 2.79 14.87 11.39
C GLU A 325 2.86 14.98 9.85
N CYS A 326 2.45 13.93 9.13
CA CYS A 326 2.38 13.92 7.66
C CYS A 326 0.99 14.31 7.12
N PHE A 327 0.07 14.73 7.99
CA PHE A 327 -1.30 15.11 7.59
C PHE A 327 -1.34 16.52 6.96
N GLY A 328 -0.29 17.31 7.10
CA GLY A 328 -0.28 18.71 6.62
C GLY A 328 -1.19 19.64 7.42
N LEU A 329 -1.61 19.21 8.61
CA LEU A 329 -2.37 19.99 9.59
C LEU A 329 -1.56 20.16 10.88
N PRO A 330 -1.76 21.25 11.64
CA PRO A 330 -1.26 21.34 13.01
C PRO A 330 -1.77 20.16 13.85
N PRO A 331 -0.98 19.64 14.82
CA PRO A 331 -1.36 18.43 15.58
C PRO A 331 -2.75 18.46 16.21
N GLY A 332 -3.15 19.58 16.83
CA GLY A 332 -4.49 19.72 17.43
C GLY A 332 -5.63 19.72 16.40
N GLN A 333 -5.37 20.17 15.17
CA GLN A 333 -6.34 20.10 14.08
C GLN A 333 -6.41 18.70 13.46
N ALA A 334 -5.29 17.99 13.39
CA ALA A 334 -5.23 16.61 12.91
C ALA A 334 -6.11 15.68 13.75
N ASP A 335 -5.95 15.68 15.08
CA ASP A 335 -6.75 14.82 15.98
C ASP A 335 -8.25 15.14 15.90
N ASN A 336 -8.60 16.44 15.82
CA ASN A 336 -9.98 16.87 15.64
C ASN A 336 -10.57 16.40 14.30
N ALA A 337 -9.82 16.56 13.20
CA ALA A 337 -10.24 16.11 11.87
C ALA A 337 -10.48 14.59 11.83
N LEU A 338 -9.61 13.78 12.45
CA LEU A 338 -9.80 12.33 12.52
C LEU A 338 -11.03 11.95 13.33
N THR A 339 -11.28 12.64 14.46
CA THR A 339 -12.45 12.42 15.30
C THR A 339 -13.75 12.74 14.55
N LEU A 340 -13.80 13.92 13.93
CA LEU A 340 -14.95 14.35 13.14
C LEU A 340 -15.17 13.47 11.89
N MET A 341 -14.10 13.00 11.27
CA MET A 341 -14.21 12.11 10.10
C MET A 341 -14.80 10.75 10.48
N ARG A 342 -14.40 10.16 11.63
CA ARG A 342 -15.02 8.92 12.14
C ARG A 342 -16.51 9.08 12.35
N ALA A 343 -16.91 10.19 12.98
CA ALA A 343 -18.32 10.50 13.22
C ALA A 343 -19.12 10.70 11.92
N ALA A 344 -18.47 11.16 10.85
CA ALA A 344 -19.10 11.42 9.55
C ALA A 344 -19.19 10.20 8.63
N ILE A 345 -18.68 9.02 9.02
CA ILE A 345 -18.72 7.81 8.17
C ILE A 345 -20.16 7.40 7.79
N PRO A 346 -21.15 7.39 8.72
CA PRO A 346 -22.54 7.06 8.36
C PRO A 346 -23.11 8.01 7.29
N ASP A 347 -22.92 9.32 7.46
CA ASP A 347 -23.36 10.33 6.48
C ASP A 347 -22.65 10.14 5.13
N LEU A 348 -21.34 9.88 5.16
CA LEU A 348 -20.56 9.60 3.96
C LEU A 348 -21.08 8.34 3.24
N ASN A 349 -21.46 7.29 3.96
CA ASN A 349 -22.02 6.08 3.37
C ASN A 349 -23.38 6.33 2.72
N ALA A 350 -24.26 7.13 3.33
CA ALA A 350 -25.51 7.57 2.70
C ALA A 350 -25.23 8.33 1.39
N ILE A 351 -24.25 9.23 1.39
CA ILE A 351 -23.84 9.98 0.18
C ILE A 351 -23.24 9.05 -0.88
N ARG A 352 -22.39 8.10 -0.50
CA ARG A 352 -21.81 7.08 -1.41
C ARG A 352 -22.93 6.30 -2.11
N ALA A 353 -23.96 5.90 -1.39
CA ALA A 353 -25.14 5.23 -1.96
C ALA A 353 -25.86 6.11 -3.00
N GLN A 354 -26.08 7.39 -2.70
CA GLN A 354 -26.69 8.32 -3.66
C GLN A 354 -25.82 8.53 -4.91
N VAL A 355 -24.50 8.67 -4.75
CA VAL A 355 -23.56 8.83 -5.87
C VAL A 355 -23.52 7.59 -6.76
N MET A 356 -23.63 6.40 -6.17
CA MET A 356 -23.67 5.14 -6.91
C MET A 356 -25.03 4.93 -7.61
N GLY A 357 -26.15 5.22 -6.94
CA GLY A 357 -27.50 5.06 -7.47
C GLY A 357 -27.86 6.04 -8.60
N GLY A 358 -27.33 7.27 -8.57
CA GLY A 358 -27.58 8.28 -9.60
C GLY A 358 -27.01 7.95 -11.00
N LYS A 359 -26.29 6.84 -11.14
CA LYS A 359 -25.71 6.39 -12.43
C LYS A 359 -26.62 5.49 -13.26
N HIS A 360 -27.76 5.06 -12.73
CA HIS A 360 -28.70 4.24 -13.50
C HIS A 360 -29.65 5.06 -14.41
N HIS A 361 -29.47 6.39 -14.49
CA HIS A 361 -30.35 7.30 -15.26
C HIS A 361 -29.61 8.24 -16.23
N ALA A 362 -28.41 7.90 -16.68
CA ALA A 362 -27.69 8.67 -17.70
C ALA A 362 -27.23 7.79 -18.86
#